data_AF-A0A5B9QGH2-F1
#
_entry.id   AF-A0A5B9QGH2-F1
#
_cell.length_a   1.000
_cell.length_b   1.000
_cell.length_c   1.000
_cell.angle_alpha   90.00
_cell.angle_beta   90.00
_cell.angle_gamma   90.00
#
_symmetry.space_group_name_H-M   'P 1'
#
loop_
_entity.id
_entity.type
_entity.pdbx_description
1 polymer ?
#
loop_
_entity_poly.entity_id
_entity_poly.type
_entity_poly.pdbx_seq_one_letter_code
_entity_poly.pdbx_strand_id
1 'polypeptide(L)' 'MPTDPLTQSKSDLAAVIEHISLADSPVGIDAQYTHAIIISYLQQISTRLDRLEERLNQEEDKTP' A
#
# COMPACT_ATOMS: atom_id res chain seq x y z
N MET A 1 -13.08 2.15 10.03
CA MET A 1 -11.75 1.78 10.52
C MET A 1 -11.07 1.01 9.40
N PRO A 2 -9.90 1.42 8.90
CA PRO A 2 -9.14 0.59 7.98
C PRO A 2 -8.74 -0.68 8.74
N THR A 3 -9.19 -1.83 8.26
CA THR A 3 -8.80 -3.13 8.79
C THR A 3 -7.31 -3.33 8.54
N ASP A 4 -6.57 -3.70 9.59
CA ASP A 4 -5.16 -4.06 9.47
C ASP A 4 -5.03 -5.22 8.46
N PRO A 5 -4.35 -5.04 7.32
CA PRO A 5 -4.19 -6.08 6.31
C PRO A 5 -3.56 -7.36 6.87
N LEU A 6 -2.76 -7.27 7.94
CA LEU A 6 -2.13 -8.41 8.60
C LEU A 6 -3.12 -9.26 9.42
N THR A 7 -4.31 -8.74 9.70
CA THR A 7 -5.39 -9.45 10.39
C THR A 7 -6.36 -10.14 9.43
N GLN A 8 -6.24 -9.89 8.13
CA GLN A 8 -7.09 -10.50 7.10
C GLN A 8 -6.64 -11.92 6.81
N SER A 9 -7.59 -12.84 6.70
CA SER A 9 -7.30 -14.22 6.33
C SER A 9 -6.97 -14.32 4.83
N LYS A 10 -6.32 -15.42 4.44
CA LYS A 10 -6.03 -15.69 3.02
C LYS A 10 -7.30 -15.73 2.17
N SER A 11 -8.43 -16.16 2.73
CA SER A 11 -9.75 -16.13 2.07
C SER A 11 -10.26 -14.71 1.84
N ASP A 12 -10.02 -13.79 2.78
CA ASP A 12 -10.42 -12.38 2.63
C ASP A 12 -9.65 -11.69 1.51
N LEU A 13 -8.44 -12.18 1.22
CA LEU A 13 -7.55 -11.68 0.17
C LEU A 13 -7.69 -12.46 -1.15
N ALA A 14 -8.61 -13.43 -1.26
CA ALA A 14 -8.68 -14.34 -2.40
C ALA A 14 -8.88 -13.62 -3.74
N ALA A 15 -9.76 -12.62 -3.80
CA ALA A 15 -10.00 -11.84 -5.02
C ALA A 15 -8.77 -11.03 -5.46
N VAL A 16 -7.99 -10.52 -4.50
CA VAL A 16 -6.74 -9.79 -4.78
C VAL A 16 -5.67 -10.76 -5.29
N ILE A 17 -5.53 -11.93 -4.64
CA ILE A 17 -4.61 -13.00 -5.06
C ILE A 17 -4.96 -13.50 -6.45
N GLU A 18 -6.24 -13.74 -6.73
CA GLU A 18 -6.74 -14.19 -8.03
C GLU A 18 -6.42 -13.17 -9.12
N HIS A 19 -6.72 -11.90 -8.88
CA HIS A 19 -6.41 -10.81 -9.81
C HIS A 19 -4.91 -10.70 -10.11
N ILE A 20 -4.07 -10.85 -9.08
CA ILE A 20 -2.61 -10.85 -9.21
C ILE A 20 -2.10 -12.07 -9.99
N SER A 21 -2.78 -13.22 -9.87
CA SER A 21 -2.38 -14.48 -10.49
C SER A 21 -2.78 -14.64 -11.96
N LEU A 22 -3.52 -13.68 -12.52
CA LEU A 22 -3.92 -13.70 -13.94
C LEU A 22 -2.70 -13.66 -14.85
N ALA A 23 -2.75 -14.35 -15.99
CA ALA A 23 -1.64 -14.37 -16.96
C ALA A 23 -1.33 -12.99 -17.57
N ASP A 24 -2.34 -12.11 -17.64
CA ASP A 24 -2.22 -10.71 -18.05
C ASP A 24 -1.85 -9.77 -16.90
N SER A 25 -1.73 -10.30 -15.67
CA SER A 25 -1.17 -9.55 -14.56
C SER A 25 0.33 -9.37 -14.80
N PRO A 26 0.87 -8.14 -14.72
CA PRO A 26 2.32 -7.90 -14.82
C PRO A 26 3.12 -8.58 -13.70
N VAL A 27 2.42 -9.19 -12.74
CA VAL A 27 2.95 -9.99 -11.63
C VAL A 27 3.24 -11.44 -12.03
N GLY A 28 2.81 -11.87 -13.20
CA GLY A 28 3.11 -13.20 -13.73
C GLY A 28 4.61 -13.41 -13.86
N ILE A 29 5.12 -14.45 -13.18
CA ILE A 29 6.43 -15.11 -13.33
C ILE A 29 7.51 -14.69 -12.33
N ASP A 30 7.69 -13.40 -12.00
CA ASP A 30 8.70 -12.98 -11.02
C ASP A 30 8.07 -12.37 -9.77
N ALA A 31 7.84 -13.24 -8.79
CA ALA A 31 7.34 -12.86 -7.48
C ALA A 31 8.28 -11.82 -6.83
N GLN A 32 9.61 -11.95 -6.93
CA GLN A 32 10.53 -11.03 -6.26
C GLN A 32 10.43 -9.62 -6.85
N TYR A 33 10.40 -9.51 -8.18
CA TYR A 33 10.22 -8.23 -8.87
C TYR A 33 8.89 -7.57 -8.49
N THR A 34 7.83 -8.35 -8.39
CA THR A 34 6.53 -7.81 -7.97
C THR A 34 6.54 -7.34 -6.53
N HIS A 35 7.10 -8.12 -5.60
CA HIS A 35 7.22 -7.70 -4.20
C HIS A 35 8.02 -6.39 -4.10
N ALA A 36 9.08 -6.23 -4.91
CA ALA A 36 9.84 -4.99 -4.98
C ALA A 36 9.00 -3.80 -5.49
N ILE A 37 8.17 -3.98 -6.52
CA ILE A 37 7.25 -2.95 -7.02
C ILE A 37 6.22 -2.58 -5.94
N ILE A 38 5.59 -3.56 -5.31
CA ILE A 38 4.59 -3.34 -4.25
C ILE A 38 5.23 -2.56 -3.09
N ILE A 39 6.41 -2.98 -2.62
CA ILE A 39 7.15 -2.30 -1.56
C ILE A 39 7.48 -0.86 -1.98
N SER A 40 7.93 -0.64 -3.21
CA SER A 40 8.23 0.69 -3.73
C SER A 40 7.00 1.61 -3.72
N TYR A 41 5.83 1.11 -4.14
CA TYR A 41 4.60 1.90 -4.09
C TYR A 41 4.16 2.20 -2.65
N LEU A 42 4.25 1.21 -1.75
CA LEU A 42 3.95 1.42 -0.33
C LEU A 42 4.86 2.48 0.30
N GLN A 43 6.15 2.47 -0.02
CA GLN A 43 7.11 3.49 0.42
C GLN A 43 6.72 4.88 -0.11
N GLN A 44 6.40 5.00 -1.40
CA GLN A 44 5.97 6.28 -1.99
C GLN A 44 4.70 6.82 -1.33
N ILE A 45 3.73 5.95 -1.05
CA ILE A 45 2.49 6.32 -0.36
C ILE A 45 2.79 6.77 1.07
N SER A 46 3.59 6.01 1.82
CA SER A 46 3.99 6.36 3.19
C SER A 46 4.67 7.73 3.23
N THR A 47 5.69 7.96 2.39
CA THR A 47 6.39 9.25 2.32
C THR A 47 5.45 10.39 1.96
N ARG A 48 4.44 10.15 1.10
CA ARG A 48 3.46 11.16 0.75
C ARG A 48 2.52 11.46 1.92
N LEU A 49 2.11 10.45 2.69
CA LEU A 49 1.31 10.64 3.90
C LEU A 49 2.08 11.42 4.96
N ASP A 50 3.33 11.03 5.24
CA ASP A 50 4.20 11.73 6.20
C ASP A 50 4.30 13.23 5.87
N ARG A 51 4.50 13.57 4.59
CA ARG A 51 4.54 14.97 4.13
C ARG A 51 3.22 15.71 4.30
N LEU A 52 2.08 15.02 4.14
CA LEU A 52 0.77 15.64 4.34
C LEU A 52 0.51 15.89 5.81
N GLU A 53 0.87 14.92 6.66
CA GLU A 53 0.76 15.03 8.12
C GLU A 53 1.66 16.13 8.67
N GLU A 54 2.92 16.22 8.22
CA GLU A 54 3.83 17.33 8.56
C GLU A 54 3.24 18.69 8.21
N ARG A 55 2.64 18.82 7.02
CA ARG A 55 2.01 20.07 6.59
C ARG A 55 0.81 20.44 7.44
N LEU A 56 -0.05 19.47 7.76
CA LEU A 56 -1.21 19.70 8.62
C LEU A 56 -0.77 20.14 10.01
N ASN A 57 0.22 19.47 10.60
CA ASN A 57 0.76 19.85 11.91
C ASN A 57 1.35 21.27 11.90
N GLN A 58 2.05 21.66 10.82
CA GLN A 58 2.57 23.03 10.66
C GLN A 58 1.49 24.09 10.43
N GLU A 59 0.33 23.72 9.91
CA GLU A 59 -0.82 24.62 9.74
C GLU A 59 -1.59 24.79 11.06
N GLU A 60 -1.73 23.73 11.86
CA GLU A 60 -2.31 23.78 13.20
C GLU A 60 -1.46 24.64 14.16
N ASP A 61 -0.13 24.48 14.14
CA ASP A 61 0.80 25.21 15.02
C ASP A 61 0.93 26.71 14.64
N LYS A 62 0.41 27.10 13.47
CA LYS A 62 0.34 28.51 13.00
C LYS A 62 -0.97 29.21 13.33
N THR A 63 -1.93 28.52 13.94
CA THR A 63 -3.21 29.11 14.34
C THR A 63 -3.12 29.52 15.83
N PRO A 64 -3.12 30.82 16.16
CA PRO A 64 -2.91 31.31 17.53
C PRO A 64 -4.07 31.03 18.48
#